data_AF-A0A6P0XXN8-F1
#
_entry.id   AF-A0A6P0XXN8-F1
#
_cell.length_a   1.000
_cell.length_b   1.000
_cell.length_c   1.000
_cell.angle_alpha   90.00
_cell.angle_beta   90.00
_cell.angle_gamma   90.00
#
_symmetry.space_group_name_H-M   'P 1'
#
loop_
_entity.id
_entity.type
_entity.pdbx_description
1 polymer ?
#
loop_
_entity_poly.entity_id
_entity_poly.type
_entity_poly.pdbx_seq_one_letter_code
_entity_poly.pdbx_strand_id
1 'polypeptide(L)'
;QNFDPKKRHHAIWELGQRGDSRAVQPLVNLLIDSDSKQQSLILATLSEIGTKTLKPMNRALAMSIQNDNAEVRKNAIRDLTRIYELVIQTTSLLQQAEYDPDPEVEKTAKWALEQLNRIRPR
;
A
#
# COMPACT_ATOMS: atom_id res chain seq x y z
N GLN A 1 15.37 27.90 1.98
CA GLN A 1 16.14 26.94 2.80
C GLN A 1 16.78 25.94 1.85
N ASN A 2 18.11 25.76 1.93
CA ASN A 2 18.85 24.86 1.05
C ASN A 2 18.55 23.42 1.49
N PHE A 3 17.59 22.75 0.82
CA PHE A 3 17.19 21.38 1.15
C PHE A 3 18.32 20.43 0.75
N ASP A 4 19.07 19.93 1.74
CA ASP A 4 20.05 18.86 1.53
C ASP A 4 19.31 17.58 1.14
N PRO A 5 19.47 17.08 -0.10
CA PRO A 5 18.79 15.88 -0.55
C PRO A 5 19.09 14.69 0.36
N LYS A 6 20.32 14.55 0.88
CA LYS A 6 20.69 13.41 1.74
C LYS A 6 19.92 13.42 3.05
N LYS A 7 19.74 14.60 3.67
CA LYS A 7 18.94 14.75 4.89
C LYS A 7 17.47 14.42 4.63
N ARG A 8 16.91 14.84 3.49
CA ARG A 8 15.54 14.50 3.10
C ARG A 8 15.37 12.99 2.88
N HIS A 9 16.30 12.34 2.18
CA HIS A 9 16.27 10.89 1.97
C HIS A 9 16.30 10.14 3.30
N HIS A 10 17.19 10.52 4.22
CA HIS A 10 17.26 9.90 5.54
C HIS A 10 15.96 10.10 6.34
N ALA A 11 15.37 11.30 6.30
CA ALA A 11 14.10 11.57 6.97
C ALA A 11 12.95 10.72 6.41
N ILE A 12 12.84 10.57 5.07
CA ILE A 12 11.82 9.72 4.45
C ILE A 12 12.02 8.26 4.85
N TRP A 13 13.26 7.77 4.84
CA TRP A 13 13.58 6.41 5.27
C TRP A 13 13.20 6.14 6.74
N GLU A 14 13.54 7.05 7.65
CA GLU A 14 13.18 6.99 9.07
C GLU A 14 11.66 6.89 9.30
N LEU A 15 10.85 7.58 8.48
CA LEU A 15 9.39 7.48 8.56
C LEU A 15 8.90 6.07 8.24
N GLY A 16 9.49 5.42 7.23
CA GLY A 16 9.20 4.03 6.87
C GLY A 16 9.57 3.06 8.00
N GLN A 17 10.72 3.29 8.63
CA GLN A 17 11.17 2.48 9.76
C GLN A 17 10.22 2.57 10.95
N ARG A 18 9.72 3.78 11.27
CA ARG A 18 8.74 3.98 12.33
C ARG A 18 7.37 3.38 12.02
N GLY A 19 6.98 3.34 10.76
CA GLY A 19 5.68 2.79 10.35
C GLY A 19 4.49 3.61 10.84
N ASP A 20 4.70 4.90 11.15
CA ASP A 20 3.64 5.78 11.65
C ASP A 20 2.72 6.21 10.51
N SER A 21 1.46 5.80 10.56
CA SER A 21 0.47 6.10 9.51
C SER A 21 0.19 7.60 9.35
N ARG A 22 0.52 8.43 10.36
CA ARG A 22 0.44 9.90 10.25
C ARG A 22 1.39 10.47 9.19
N ALA A 23 2.41 9.72 8.78
CA ALA A 23 3.33 10.11 7.72
C ALA A 23 2.77 9.91 6.30
N VAL A 24 1.67 9.15 6.13
CA VAL A 24 1.12 8.81 4.81
C VAL A 24 0.73 10.07 4.01
N GLN A 25 -0.12 10.94 4.56
CA GLN A 25 -0.57 12.12 3.82
C GLN A 25 0.56 13.11 3.49
N PRO A 26 1.48 13.43 4.43
CA PRO A 26 2.67 14.23 4.10
C PRO A 26 3.52 13.62 2.98
N LEU A 27 3.73 12.29 2.98
CA LEU A 27 4.50 11.60 1.95
C LEU A 27 3.77 11.61 0.59
N VAL A 28 2.45 11.43 0.56
CA VAL A 28 1.65 11.55 -0.67
C VAL A 28 1.77 12.96 -1.25
N ASN A 29 1.66 14.00 -0.43
CA ASN A 29 1.82 15.38 -0.91
C ASN A 29 3.25 15.62 -1.44
N LEU A 30 4.25 14.99 -0.85
CA LEU A 30 5.65 15.12 -1.28
C LEU A 30 5.92 14.51 -2.66
N LEU A 31 5.11 13.54 -3.13
CA LEU A 31 5.28 12.94 -4.46
C LEU A 31 5.19 13.97 -5.60
N ILE A 32 4.39 15.03 -5.41
CA ILE A 32 4.07 16.03 -6.44
C ILE A 32 5.33 16.82 -6.85
N ASP A 33 6.16 17.18 -5.88
CA ASP A 33 7.34 18.05 -6.08
C ASP A 33 8.66 17.27 -6.08
N SER A 34 8.62 15.94 -6.27
CA SER A 34 9.77 15.04 -6.15
C SER A 34 10.33 14.60 -7.50
N ASP A 35 11.65 14.49 -7.60
CA ASP A 35 12.32 13.80 -8.72
C ASP A 35 12.08 12.29 -8.67
N SER A 36 12.37 11.57 -9.77
CA SER A 36 12.09 10.12 -9.88
C SER A 36 12.75 9.27 -8.78
N LYS A 37 13.94 9.66 -8.29
CA LYS A 37 14.63 8.94 -7.19
C LYS A 37 13.91 9.15 -5.87
N GLN A 38 13.49 10.38 -5.59
CA GLN A 38 12.69 10.72 -4.41
C GLN A 38 11.31 10.05 -4.47
N GLN A 39 10.63 10.08 -5.63
CA GLN A 39 9.36 9.39 -5.83
C GLN A 39 9.47 7.89 -5.52
N SER A 40 10.53 7.24 -6.02
CA SER A 40 10.79 5.82 -5.74
C SER A 40 10.97 5.55 -4.24
N LEU A 41 11.74 6.38 -3.55
CA LEU A 41 11.93 6.27 -2.10
C LEU A 41 10.62 6.50 -1.32
N ILE A 42 9.84 7.50 -1.72
CA ILE A 42 8.56 7.83 -1.08
C ILE A 42 7.58 6.66 -1.25
N LEU A 43 7.45 6.10 -2.46
CA LEU A 43 6.59 4.94 -2.71
C LEU A 43 7.02 3.71 -1.90
N ALA A 44 8.33 3.42 -1.83
CA ALA A 44 8.85 2.35 -0.99
C ALA A 44 8.51 2.56 0.50
N THR A 45 8.63 3.80 0.97
CA THR A 45 8.31 4.18 2.36
C THR A 45 6.82 4.05 2.67
N LEU A 46 5.95 4.48 1.75
CA LEU A 46 4.50 4.32 1.87
C LEU A 46 4.10 2.83 1.92
N SER A 47 4.73 2.00 1.10
CA SER A 47 4.50 0.54 1.11
C SER A 47 4.93 -0.11 2.43
N GLU A 48 6.05 0.32 3.01
CA GLU A 48 6.54 -0.17 4.31
C GLU A 48 5.59 0.23 5.45
N ILE A 49 5.15 1.50 5.49
CA ILE A 49 4.16 1.98 6.46
C ILE A 49 2.84 1.20 6.30
N GLY A 50 2.37 1.02 5.07
CA GLY A 50 1.19 0.24 4.75
C GLY A 50 1.31 -1.19 5.28
N THR A 51 2.41 -1.87 4.97
CA THR A 51 2.66 -3.25 5.42
C THR A 51 2.67 -3.37 6.95
N LYS A 52 3.33 -2.42 7.64
CA LYS A 52 3.36 -2.37 9.11
C LYS A 52 1.99 -2.11 9.74
N THR A 53 1.14 -1.34 9.06
CA THR A 53 -0.22 -1.02 9.52
C THR A 53 -1.20 -2.17 9.24
N LEU A 54 -1.10 -2.81 8.07
CA LEU A 54 -2.01 -3.87 7.63
C LEU A 54 -1.86 -5.17 8.44
N LYS A 55 -0.64 -5.52 8.86
CA LYS A 55 -0.38 -6.74 9.66
C LYS A 55 -1.20 -6.82 10.96
N PRO A 56 -1.16 -5.84 11.88
CA PRO A 56 -1.96 -5.88 13.10
C PRO A 56 -3.46 -5.75 12.80
N MET A 57 -3.85 -4.98 11.78
CA MET A 57 -5.25 -4.87 11.36
C MET A 57 -5.81 -6.23 10.90
N ASN A 58 -5.07 -6.97 10.09
CA ASN A 58 -5.46 -8.31 9.65
C ASN A 58 -5.64 -9.26 10.84
N ARG A 59 -4.76 -9.19 11.85
CA ARG A 59 -4.90 -9.96 13.09
C ARG A 59 -6.18 -9.59 13.85
N ALA A 60 -6.50 -8.29 13.97
CA ALA A 60 -7.71 -7.83 14.63
C ALA A 60 -9.00 -8.29 13.92
N LEU A 61 -9.02 -8.28 12.58
CA LEU A 61 -10.15 -8.78 11.78
C LEU A 61 -10.32 -10.29 11.92
N ALA A 62 -9.22 -11.05 11.91
CA ALA A 62 -9.22 -12.49 12.12
C ALA A 62 -9.72 -12.89 13.52
N MET A 63 -9.46 -12.07 14.55
CA MET A 63 -10.05 -12.27 15.88
C MET A 63 -11.54 -11.89 15.90
N SER A 64 -11.90 -10.78 15.25
CA SER A 64 -13.27 -10.26 15.25
C SER A 64 -14.26 -11.19 14.55
N ILE A 65 -13.85 -11.94 13.52
CA ILE A 65 -14.72 -12.90 12.84
C ILE A 65 -15.08 -14.11 13.72
N GLN A 66 -14.25 -14.43 14.72
CA GLN A 66 -14.48 -15.50 15.69
C GLN A 66 -15.05 -15.01 17.02
N ASN A 67 -15.43 -13.73 17.11
CA ASN A 67 -15.93 -13.15 18.35
C ASN A 67 -17.31 -13.73 18.76
N ASP A 68 -17.55 -13.92 20.05
CA ASP A 68 -18.83 -14.43 20.57
C ASP A 68 -20.02 -13.50 20.25
N ASN A 69 -19.79 -12.19 20.25
CA ASN A 69 -20.80 -11.19 19.94
C ASN A 69 -21.09 -11.13 18.43
N ALA A 70 -22.34 -11.35 18.06
CA ALA A 70 -22.78 -11.36 16.67
C ALA A 70 -22.57 -10.01 15.94
N GLU A 71 -22.71 -8.88 16.62
CA GLU A 71 -22.49 -7.57 16.00
C GLU A 71 -21.02 -7.31 15.67
N VAL A 72 -20.10 -7.79 16.51
CA VAL A 72 -18.66 -7.72 16.23
C VAL A 72 -18.31 -8.54 14.98
N ARG A 73 -18.87 -9.75 14.84
CA ARG A 73 -18.68 -10.57 13.62
C ARG A 73 -19.25 -9.89 12.37
N LYS A 74 -20.45 -9.31 12.46
CA LYS A 74 -21.06 -8.56 11.35
C LYS A 74 -20.21 -7.37 10.93
N ASN A 75 -19.63 -6.64 11.88
CA ASN A 75 -18.73 -5.52 11.59
C ASN A 75 -17.45 -6.00 10.91
N ALA A 76 -16.83 -7.09 11.40
CA ALA A 76 -15.67 -7.68 10.76
C ALA A 76 -15.92 -8.04 9.28
N ILE A 77 -17.09 -8.62 8.97
CA ILE A 77 -17.48 -8.94 7.59
C ILE A 77 -17.56 -7.66 6.75
N ARG A 78 -18.23 -6.60 7.24
CA ARG A 78 -18.35 -5.32 6.51
C ARG A 78 -17.00 -4.66 6.26
N ASP A 79 -16.12 -4.68 7.25
CA ASP A 79 -14.79 -4.09 7.15
C ASP A 79 -13.90 -4.86 6.18
N LEU A 80 -13.97 -6.20 6.19
CA LEU A 80 -13.32 -7.05 5.18
C LEU A 80 -13.83 -6.76 3.77
N THR A 81 -15.13 -6.56 3.59
CA THR A 81 -15.71 -6.16 2.29
C THR A 81 -15.12 -4.82 1.82
N ARG A 82 -15.05 -3.81 2.68
CA ARG A 82 -14.48 -2.49 2.33
C ARG A 82 -12.99 -2.59 1.97
N ILE A 83 -12.22 -3.43 2.68
CA ILE A 83 -10.81 -3.69 2.31
C ILE A 83 -10.72 -4.36 0.95
N TYR A 84 -11.59 -5.33 0.67
CA TYR A 84 -11.60 -6.02 -0.63
C TYR A 84 -11.96 -5.08 -1.80
N GLU A 85 -12.88 -4.14 -1.59
CA GLU A 85 -13.19 -3.08 -2.57
C GLU A 85 -11.94 -2.23 -2.90
N LEU A 86 -11.13 -1.88 -1.91
CA LEU A 86 -9.86 -1.17 -2.14
C LEU A 86 -8.84 -2.02 -2.91
N VAL A 87 -8.80 -3.33 -2.66
CA VAL A 87 -7.95 -4.26 -3.43
C VAL A 87 -8.39 -4.34 -4.89
N ILE A 88 -9.70 -4.34 -5.17
CA ILE A 88 -10.21 -4.29 -6.54
C ILE A 88 -9.79 -2.99 -7.23
N GLN A 89 -9.97 -1.85 -6.57
CA GLN A 89 -9.60 -0.54 -7.13
C GLN A 89 -8.10 -0.49 -7.46
N THR A 90 -7.24 -0.94 -6.54
CA THR A 90 -5.78 -0.96 -6.79
C THR A 90 -5.37 -1.98 -7.84
N THR A 91 -6.07 -3.11 -7.97
CA THR A 91 -5.84 -4.07 -9.07
C THR A 91 -6.12 -3.43 -10.43
N SER A 92 -7.12 -2.54 -10.53
CA SER A 92 -7.41 -1.85 -11.79
C SER A 92 -6.26 -0.95 -12.27
N LEU A 93 -5.44 -0.42 -11.35
CA LEU A 93 -4.24 0.35 -11.71
C LEU A 93 -3.17 -0.55 -12.35
N LEU A 94 -3.02 -1.78 -11.88
CA LEU A 94 -2.12 -2.76 -12.49
C LEU A 94 -2.62 -3.20 -13.87
N GLN A 95 -3.93 -3.38 -14.04
CA GLN A 95 -4.53 -3.69 -15.35
C GLN A 95 -4.30 -2.58 -16.36
N GLN A 96 -4.37 -1.31 -15.94
CA GLN A 96 -4.03 -0.18 -16.80
C GLN A 96 -2.55 -0.21 -17.22
N ALA A 97 -1.65 -0.57 -16.30
CA ALA A 97 -0.22 -0.68 -16.58
C ALA A 97 0.16 -1.84 -17.54
N GLU A 98 -0.75 -2.77 -17.85
CA GLU A 98 -0.52 -3.76 -18.92
C GLU A 98 -0.55 -3.15 -20.32
N TYR A 99 -1.02 -1.90 -20.46
CA TYR A 99 -1.03 -1.15 -21.71
C TYR A 99 -0.03 0.01 -21.70
N ASP A 100 0.94 -0.02 -20.78
CA ASP A 100 1.98 0.99 -20.70
C ASP A 100 2.86 0.94 -21.98
N PRO A 101 3.22 2.09 -22.57
CA PRO A 101 4.07 2.13 -23.77
C PRO A 101 5.51 1.65 -23.51
N ASP A 102 5.98 1.63 -22.25
CA ASP A 102 7.27 1.05 -21.88
C ASP A 102 7.13 -0.48 -21.70
N PRO A 103 7.82 -1.29 -22.53
CA PRO A 103 7.70 -2.76 -22.46
C PRO A 103 8.11 -3.37 -21.11
N GLU A 104 9.02 -2.73 -20.36
CA GLU A 104 9.42 -3.23 -19.05
C GLU A 104 8.35 -2.96 -17.99
N VAL A 105 7.63 -1.84 -18.10
CA VAL A 105 6.47 -1.53 -17.24
C VAL A 105 5.32 -2.51 -17.55
N GLU A 106 4.98 -2.70 -18.83
CA GLU A 106 3.98 -3.68 -19.27
C GLU A 106 4.28 -5.08 -18.71
N LYS A 107 5.51 -5.56 -18.88
CA LYS A 107 5.93 -6.88 -18.40
C LYS A 107 5.87 -7.00 -16.89
N THR A 108 6.23 -5.94 -16.17
CA THR A 108 6.16 -5.89 -14.70
C THR A 108 4.70 -5.95 -14.22
N ALA A 109 3.80 -5.24 -14.89
CA ALA A 109 2.36 -5.26 -14.61
C ALA A 109 1.76 -6.66 -14.80
N LYS A 110 2.06 -7.31 -15.95
CA LYS A 110 1.64 -8.69 -16.25
C LYS A 110 2.12 -9.68 -15.19
N TRP A 111 3.39 -9.60 -14.80
CA TRP A 111 3.95 -10.44 -13.75
C TRP A 111 3.22 -10.23 -12.41
N ALA A 112 2.96 -8.97 -12.02
CA ALA A 112 2.30 -8.64 -10.76
C ALA A 112 0.85 -9.16 -10.73
N LEU A 113 0.10 -9.01 -11.82
CA LEU A 113 -1.26 -9.54 -11.95
C LEU A 113 -1.30 -11.06 -11.90
N GLU A 114 -0.33 -11.73 -12.53
CA GLU A 114 -0.19 -13.19 -12.42
C GLU A 114 0.03 -13.61 -10.96
N GLN A 115 0.88 -12.91 -10.20
CA GLN A 115 1.08 -13.20 -8.78
C GLN A 115 -0.21 -13.00 -7.97
N LEU A 116 -0.95 -11.91 -8.21
CA LEU A 116 -2.22 -11.68 -7.52
C LEU A 116 -3.25 -12.77 -7.82
N ASN A 117 -3.34 -13.24 -9.06
CA ASN A 117 -4.24 -14.34 -9.44
C ASN A 117 -3.87 -15.67 -8.78
N ARG A 118 -2.58 -15.92 -8.50
CA ARG A 118 -2.14 -17.11 -7.75
C ARG A 118 -2.52 -17.07 -6.27
N ILE A 119 -2.57 -15.87 -5.69
CA ILE A 119 -2.83 -15.67 -4.25
C ILE A 119 -4.33 -15.60 -3.95
N ARG A 120 -5.18 -15.24 -4.93
CA ARG A 120 -6.64 -15.22 -4.74
C ARG A 120 -7.15 -16.64 -4.43
N PRO A 121 -7.87 -16.84 -3.31
CA PRO A 121 -8.54 -18.12 -3.06
C PRO A 121 -9.58 -18.36 -4.17
N ARG A 122 -9.60 -19.59 -4.69
CA ARG A 122 -10.57 -20.06 -5.70
C ARG A 122 -11.97 -20.17 -5.10
#